data_AF-J9FH43-F1
#
_entry.id   AF-J9FH43-F1
#
_cell.length_a   1.000
_cell.length_b   1.000
_cell.length_c   1.000
_cell.angle_alpha   90.00
_cell.angle_beta   90.00
_cell.angle_gamma   90.00
#
_symmetry.space_group_name_H-M   'P 1'
#
loop_
_entity.id
_entity.type
_entity.pdbx_description
1 polymer ?
#
loop_
_entity_poly.entity_id
_entity_poly.type
_entity_poly.pdbx_seq_one_letter_code
_entity_poly.pdbx_strand_id
1 'polypeptide(L)'
;LLREKPLANRTISLYGWVRGTFLKNRSAVHIPGIGDLTIKDVTVLPDPCPLPSKEKMKRSLNEKERIIYAPFSGLGGIVYDKDAIYIERGGSHAYKKARHELVEVLEKC
;
A
#
# COMPACT_ATOMS: atom_id res chain seq x y z
N LEU A 1 13.36 -2.47 -19.24
CA LEU A 1 12.41 -3.60 -19.43
C LEU A 1 10.93 -3.19 -19.53
N LEU A 2 10.30 -2.69 -18.46
CA LEU A 2 8.84 -2.41 -18.44
C LEU A 2 8.41 -1.37 -19.48
N ARG A 3 9.25 -0.36 -19.75
CA ARG A 3 9.07 0.71 -20.75
C ARG A 3 9.55 0.33 -22.15
N GLU A 4 10.37 -0.71 -22.29
CA GLU A 4 10.95 -1.14 -23.57
C GLU A 4 10.02 -2.06 -24.38
N LYS A 5 9.27 -2.93 -23.69
CA LYS A 5 8.35 -3.88 -24.33
C LYS A 5 6.93 -3.72 -23.76
N PRO A 6 6.13 -2.77 -24.28
CA PRO A 6 4.82 -2.46 -23.70
C PRO A 6 3.85 -3.66 -23.76
N LEU A 7 3.88 -4.44 -24.84
CA LEU A 7 2.95 -5.55 -25.10
C LEU A 7 3.37 -6.91 -24.52
N ALA A 8 4.49 -6.98 -23.79
CA ALA A 8 4.95 -8.24 -23.23
C ALA A 8 4.03 -8.75 -22.11
N ASN A 9 3.86 -10.07 -22.03
CA ASN A 9 3.15 -10.73 -20.93
C ASN A 9 3.86 -10.47 -19.60
N ARG A 10 3.09 -10.13 -18.56
CA ARG A 10 3.61 -9.81 -17.23
C ARG A 10 2.92 -10.64 -16.17
N THR A 11 3.68 -10.99 -15.13
CA THR A 11 3.11 -11.52 -13.90
C THR A 11 2.68 -10.35 -13.02
N ILE A 12 1.44 -10.38 -12.54
CA ILE A 12 0.88 -9.40 -11.62
C ILE A 12 0.64 -10.06 -10.26
N SER A 13 0.73 -9.26 -9.21
CA SER A 13 0.35 -9.65 -7.86
C SER A 13 -0.85 -8.81 -7.44
N LEU A 14 -1.90 -9.46 -6.94
CA LEU A 14 -3.11 -8.82 -6.47
C LEU A 14 -3.25 -9.08 -4.97
N TYR A 15 -3.59 -8.04 -4.22
CA TYR A 15 -3.77 -8.10 -2.77
C TYR A 15 -5.21 -7.72 -2.43
N GLY A 16 -5.78 -8.39 -1.44
CA GLY A 16 -7.12 -8.10 -0.97
C GLY A 16 -7.66 -9.17 -0.04
N TRP A 17 -8.89 -8.96 0.41
CA TRP A 17 -9.60 -9.94 1.22
C TRP A 17 -10.27 -10.98 0.33
N VAL A 18 -10.18 -12.24 0.74
CA VAL A 18 -10.94 -13.33 0.12
C VAL A 18 -12.37 -13.29 0.64
N ARG A 19 -13.34 -13.35 -0.28
CA ARG A 19 -14.79 -13.40 0.02
C ARG A 19 -15.40 -14.61 -0.65
N GLY A 20 -16.47 -15.16 -0.09
CA GLY A 20 -17.15 -16.34 -0.60
C GLY A 20 -16.51 -17.64 -0.11
N THR A 21 -16.22 -18.56 -1.02
CA THR A 21 -15.63 -19.88 -0.70
C THR A 21 -14.11 -19.80 -0.59
N PHE A 22 -13.49 -20.86 -0.06
CA PHE A 22 -12.05 -20.96 0.07
C PHE A 22 -11.34 -20.87 -1.30
N LEU A 23 -10.33 -20.00 -1.39
CA LEU A 23 -9.50 -19.85 -2.59
C LEU A 23 -8.40 -20.92 -2.60
N LYS A 24 -8.42 -21.82 -3.58
CA LYS A 24 -7.40 -22.86 -3.73
C LYS A 24 -6.23 -22.36 -4.56
N ASN A 25 -5.01 -22.82 -4.22
CA ASN A 25 -3.85 -22.56 -5.06
C ASN A 25 -4.03 -23.22 -6.44
N ARG A 26 -3.51 -22.60 -7.50
CA ARG A 26 -3.63 -23.04 -8.90
C ARG A 26 -5.07 -23.17 -9.43
N SER A 27 -6.02 -22.46 -8.83
CA SER A 27 -7.39 -22.40 -9.35
C SER A 27 -7.49 -21.45 -10.56
N ALA A 28 -8.47 -21.72 -11.42
CA ALA A 28 -8.85 -20.82 -12.51
C ALA A 28 -9.66 -19.64 -11.95
N VAL A 29 -9.37 -18.44 -12.44
CA VAL A 29 -10.01 -17.19 -12.04
C VAL A 29 -10.36 -16.34 -13.27
N HIS A 30 -11.53 -15.72 -13.24
CA HIS A 30 -11.92 -14.74 -14.24
C HIS A 30 -11.66 -13.32 -13.70
N ILE A 31 -10.90 -12.51 -14.44
CA ILE A 31 -10.75 -11.09 -14.15
C ILE A 31 -11.58 -10.29 -15.15
N PRO A 32 -12.64 -9.58 -14.70
CA PRO A 32 -13.46 -8.76 -15.57
C PRO A 32 -12.63 -7.78 -16.41
N GLY A 33 -12.85 -7.78 -17.72
CA GLY A 33 -12.12 -6.93 -18.67
C GLY A 33 -10.76 -7.47 -19.10
N ILE A 34 -10.25 -8.55 -18.48
CA ILE A 34 -8.99 -9.21 -18.88
C ILE A 34 -9.27 -10.63 -19.42
N GLY A 35 -10.16 -11.39 -18.77
CA GLY A 35 -10.51 -12.76 -19.14
C GLY A 35 -10.11 -13.81 -18.10
N ASP A 36 -10.10 -15.08 -18.52
CA ASP A 36 -9.79 -16.24 -17.69
C ASP A 36 -8.28 -16.49 -17.58
N LEU A 37 -7.81 -16.70 -16.35
CA LEU A 37 -6.40 -16.89 -16.01
C LEU A 37 -6.26 -17.99 -14.95
N THR A 38 -5.05 -18.53 -14.81
CA THR A 38 -4.71 -19.50 -13.76
C THR A 38 -3.80 -18.87 -12.73
N ILE A 39 -4.15 -19.03 -11.44
CA ILE A 39 -3.31 -18.50 -10.35
C ILE A 39 -1.98 -19.26 -10.29
N LYS A 40 -0.86 -18.53 -10.17
CA LYS A 40 0.47 -19.12 -9.98
C LYS A 40 0.73 -19.53 -8.54
N ASP A 41 0.44 -18.63 -7.60
CA ASP A 41 0.60 -18.86 -6.17
C ASP A 41 -0.38 -18.01 -5.33
N VAL A 42 -0.70 -18.48 -4.12
CA VAL A 42 -1.56 -17.77 -3.15
C VAL A 42 -0.89 -17.79 -1.79
N THR A 43 -0.71 -16.61 -1.19
CA THR A 43 -0.16 -16.44 0.17
C THR A 43 -1.16 -15.70 1.05
N VAL A 44 -1.33 -16.17 2.29
CA VAL A 44 -2.16 -15.49 3.30
C VAL A 44 -1.32 -14.45 4.02
N LEU A 45 -1.86 -13.24 4.18
CA LEU A 45 -1.23 -12.15 4.92
C LEU A 45 -2.08 -11.75 6.13
N PRO A 46 -1.47 -11.19 7.19
CA PRO A 46 -2.21 -10.60 8.31
C PRO A 46 -3.14 -9.47 7.83
N ASP A 47 -4.29 -9.33 8.50
CA ASP A 47 -5.26 -8.28 8.18
C ASP A 47 -4.68 -6.89 8.48
N PRO A 48 -4.57 -5.98 7.49
CA PRO A 48 -4.08 -4.62 7.73
C PRO A 48 -5.06 -3.76 8.54
N CYS A 49 -6.34 -4.16 8.65
CA CYS A 49 -7.36 -3.43 9.38
C CYS A 49 -8.14 -4.37 10.32
N PRO A 50 -7.49 -4.89 11.38
CA PRO A 50 -8.12 -5.84 12.28
C PRO A 50 -9.26 -5.20 13.07
N LEU A 51 -10.31 -5.98 13.31
CA LEU A 51 -11.42 -5.56 14.16
C LEU A 51 -10.96 -5.39 15.61
N PRO A 52 -11.50 -4.39 16.35
CA PRO A 52 -11.21 -4.23 17.77
C PRO A 52 -11.66 -5.47 18.56
N SER A 53 -10.90 -5.85 19.59
CA SER A 53 -11.17 -7.07 20.36
C SER A 53 -12.56 -7.04 21.01
N LYS A 54 -13.22 -8.21 21.08
CA LYS A 54 -14.57 -8.35 21.66
C LYS A 54 -14.63 -7.95 23.15
N GLU A 55 -13.51 -8.02 23.85
CA GLU A 55 -13.39 -7.58 25.26
C GLU A 55 -13.54 -6.05 25.41
N LYS A 56 -13.36 -5.29 24.33
CA LYS A 56 -13.46 -3.83 24.29
C LYS A 56 -14.71 -3.36 23.57
N MET A 57 -15.80 -4.13 23.61
CA MET A 57 -17.07 -3.80 22.97
C MET A 57 -17.78 -2.60 23.64
N LYS A 58 -17.17 -1.42 23.50
CA LYS A 58 -17.72 -0.12 23.87
C LYS A 58 -18.64 0.36 22.75
N ARG A 59 -19.63 1.18 23.08
CA ARG A 59 -20.58 1.74 22.09
C ARG A 59 -19.91 2.73 21.11
N SER A 60 -18.73 3.24 21.44
CA SER A 60 -17.95 4.16 20.60
C SER A 60 -16.53 3.65 20.41
N LEU A 61 -15.98 3.89 19.21
CA LEU A 61 -14.58 3.64 18.89
C LEU A 61 -13.72 4.84 19.25
N ASN A 62 -12.59 4.57 19.89
CA ASN A 62 -11.53 5.54 20.10
C ASN A 62 -10.83 5.85 18.78
N GLU A 63 -10.14 6.99 18.71
CA GLU A 63 -9.41 7.39 17.49
C GLU A 63 -8.36 6.36 17.05
N LYS A 64 -7.67 5.74 18.01
CA LYS A 64 -6.70 4.66 17.75
C LYS A 64 -7.31 3.39 17.15
N GLU A 65 -8.62 3.19 17.31
CA GLU A 65 -9.35 2.02 16.80
C GLU A 65 -9.95 2.30 15.40
N ARG A 66 -9.94 3.55 14.93
CA ARG A 66 -10.44 3.97 13.61
C ARG A 66 -9.35 3.85 12.56
N ILE A 67 -8.84 2.64 12.38
CA ILE A 67 -7.81 2.33 11.38
C ILE A 67 -8.45 2.36 9.98
N ILE A 68 -7.75 2.96 9.01
CA ILE A 68 -8.18 3.02 7.61
C ILE A 68 -7.11 2.37 6.74
N TYR A 69 -7.52 1.41 5.91
CA TYR A 69 -6.67 0.82 4.88
C TYR A 69 -7.14 1.25 3.49
N ALA A 70 -6.39 2.14 2.85
CA ALA A 70 -6.65 2.58 1.48
C ALA A 70 -5.33 2.78 0.72
N PRO A 71 -4.70 1.70 0.21
CA PRO A 71 -3.34 1.74 -0.35
C PRO A 71 -3.21 2.58 -1.62
N PHE A 72 -4.31 2.79 -2.37
CA PHE A 72 -4.34 3.59 -3.59
C PHE A 72 -4.93 4.99 -3.38
N SER A 73 -5.24 5.35 -2.14
CA SER A 73 -5.80 6.67 -1.79
C SER A 73 -4.76 7.53 -1.09
N GLY A 74 -4.86 8.85 -1.28
CA GLY A 74 -3.98 9.86 -0.69
C GLY A 74 -4.16 10.09 0.81
N LEU A 75 -4.06 9.04 1.62
CA LEU A 75 -4.24 9.14 3.08
C LEU A 75 -3.08 9.92 3.71
N GLY A 76 -3.42 10.92 4.54
CA GLY A 76 -2.41 11.71 5.27
C GLY A 76 -1.47 12.51 4.37
N GLY A 77 -1.89 12.83 3.15
CA GLY A 77 -1.07 13.54 2.17
C GLY A 77 -0.02 12.66 1.47
N ILE A 78 -0.13 11.33 1.55
CA ILE A 78 0.79 10.40 0.88
C ILE A 78 0.03 9.67 -0.23
N VAL A 79 0.51 9.77 -1.46
CA VAL A 79 0.00 9.04 -2.62
C VAL A 79 1.09 8.11 -3.15
N TYR A 80 0.77 6.82 -3.25
CA TYR A 80 1.64 5.81 -3.83
C TYR A 80 1.40 5.70 -5.33
N ASP A 81 2.47 5.71 -6.10
CA ASP A 81 2.50 5.36 -7.52
C ASP A 81 3.48 4.19 -7.72
N LYS A 82 3.43 3.58 -8.89
CA LYS A 82 4.22 2.40 -9.24
C LYS A 82 5.73 2.63 -9.06
N ASP A 83 6.21 3.82 -9.42
CA ASP A 83 7.64 4.13 -9.47
C ASP A 83 8.03 5.22 -8.45
N ALA A 84 7.08 5.82 -7.72
CA ALA A 84 7.31 6.99 -6.87
C ALA A 84 6.30 7.11 -5.73
N ILE A 85 6.65 7.89 -4.70
CA ILE A 85 5.76 8.27 -3.61
C ILE A 85 5.65 9.79 -3.62
N TYR A 86 4.42 10.31 -3.68
CA TYR A 86 4.13 11.73 -3.64
C TYR A 86 3.68 12.13 -2.23
N ILE A 87 4.29 13.18 -1.69
CA ILE A 87 3.99 13.69 -0.34
C ILE A 87 3.52 15.14 -0.46
N GLU A 88 2.29 15.39 -0.04
CA GLU A 88 1.72 16.72 0.08
C GLU A 88 2.25 17.39 1.34
N ARG A 89 3.04 18.45 1.15
CA ARG A 89 3.49 19.32 2.22
C ARG A 89 2.49 20.47 2.32
N GLY A 90 1.52 20.39 3.23
CA GLY A 90 0.58 21.48 3.48
C GLY A 90 1.29 22.85 3.57
N GLY A 91 0.71 23.88 2.93
CA GLY A 91 1.36 25.16 2.72
C GLY A 91 1.76 25.88 4.00
N SER A 92 3.08 25.95 4.26
CA SER A 92 3.83 26.94 5.09
C SER A 92 5.25 26.47 5.46
N HIS A 93 5.60 25.19 5.25
CA HIS A 93 6.98 24.71 5.46
C HIS A 93 7.76 24.58 4.15
N ALA A 94 8.28 25.71 3.68
CA ALA A 94 9.57 25.70 2.98
C ALA A 94 10.56 25.00 3.91
N TYR A 95 11.19 23.93 3.46
CA TYR A 95 12.23 23.22 4.20
C TYR A 95 13.41 24.17 4.39
N LYS A 96 13.42 24.96 5.48
CA LYS A 96 14.64 25.58 5.98
C LYS A 96 15.46 24.46 6.60
N LYS A 97 16.29 23.83 5.78
CA LYS A 97 17.33 22.90 6.25
C LYS A 97 18.18 23.67 7.26
N ALA A 98 18.02 23.43 8.55
CA ALA A 98 19.15 23.59 9.45
C ALA A 98 20.19 22.60 8.91
N ARG A 99 21.28 23.13 8.33
CA ARG A 99 22.39 22.30 7.85
C ARG A 99 22.76 21.37 9.00
N HIS A 100 22.71 20.07 8.76
CA HIS A 100 23.11 19.07 9.73
C HIS A 100 24.57 19.36 10.11
N GLU A 101 24.86 19.58 11.40
CA GLU A 101 26.17 20.08 11.89
C GLU A 101 27.36 19.27 11.34
N LEU A 102 27.18 17.96 11.10
CA LEU A 102 28.19 17.09 10.51
C LEU A 102 28.61 17.49 9.07
N VAL A 103 27.71 18.08 8.27
CA VAL A 103 28.04 18.53 6.91
C VAL A 103 28.86 19.82 6.94
N GLU A 104 28.68 20.66 7.95
CA GLU A 104 29.47 21.89 8.11
C GLU A 104 30.90 21.61 8.59
N VAL A 105 31.08 20.55 9.38
CA VAL A 105 32.41 20.07 9.80
C VAL A 105 33.20 19.45 8.64
N LEU A 106 32.52 18.77 7.71
CA LEU A 106 33.16 18.14 6.54
C LEU A 106 33.60 19.13 5.46
N GLU A 107 32.94 20.29 5.33
CA GLU A 107 33.32 21.34 4.36
C GLU A 107 34.45 22.26 4.87
N LYS A 108 34.78 22.19 6.17
CA LYS A 108 35.84 23.01 6.81
C LYS A 108 37.14 22.24 7.07
N CYS A 109 37.25 21.01 6.58
CA CYS A 109 38.49 20.21 6.57
C CYS A 109 39.09 20.16 5.17
#